data_AF-A0A357FY84-F1
#
_entry.id   AF-A0A357FY84-F1
#
_cell.length_a   1.000
_cell.length_b   1.000
_cell.length_c   1.000
_cell.angle_alpha   90.00
_cell.angle_beta   90.00
_cell.angle_gamma   90.00
#
_symmetry.space_group_name_H-M   'P 1'
#
loop_
_entity.id
_entity.type
_entity.pdbx_description
1 polymer ?
#
loop_
_entity_poly.entity_id
_entity_poly.type
_entity_poly.pdbx_seq_one_letter_code
_entity_poly.pdbx_strand_id
1 'polypeptide(L)' 'MEDQEELRLKLAEYRSEHKALDDVIERALTSEQPVNLFHIQQLKKKKLWLKDMIRKIESSLIDDIIA' A
#
# COMPACT_ATOMS: atom_id res chain seq x y z
N MET A 1 -5.25 -24.04 0.16
CA MET A 1 -6.41 -23.18 0.51
C MET A 1 -6.04 -22.17 1.60
N GLU A 2 -5.32 -22.56 2.67
CA GLU A 2 -4.79 -21.60 3.67
C GLU A 2 -3.95 -20.47 3.03
N ASP A 3 -3.12 -20.78 2.04
CA ASP A 3 -2.28 -19.77 1.36
C ASP A 3 -3.10 -18.66 0.67
N GLN A 4 -4.25 -18.96 0.08
CA GLN A 4 -5.11 -17.96 -0.57
C GLN A 4 -5.77 -17.03 0.45
N GLU A 5 -6.20 -17.59 1.58
CA GLU A 5 -6.84 -16.82 2.64
C GLU A 5 -5.83 -15.89 3.32
N GLU A 6 -4.61 -16.37 3.57
CA GLU A 6 -3.50 -15.53 4.02
C GLU A 6 -3.15 -14.43 3.02
N LEU A 7 -3.11 -14.71 1.72
CA LEU A 7 -2.86 -13.71 0.69
C LEU A 7 -3.97 -12.65 0.66
N ARG A 8 -5.24 -13.04 0.83
CA ARG A 8 -6.37 -12.11 0.91
C ARG A 8 -6.29 -11.23 2.16
N LEU A 9 -5.90 -11.78 3.30
CA LEU A 9 -5.67 -11.02 4.53
C LEU A 9 -4.54 -10.00 4.35
N LYS A 10 -3.37 -10.44 3.86
CA LYS A 10 -2.23 -9.55 3.55
C LYS A 10 -2.60 -8.47 2.54
N LEU A 11 -3.39 -8.80 1.52
CA LEU A 11 -3.89 -7.84 0.54
C LEU A 11 -4.76 -6.76 1.19
N ALA A 12 -5.67 -7.15 2.09
CA ALA A 12 -6.52 -6.22 2.81
C ALA A 12 -5.70 -5.30 3.73
N GLU A 13 -4.72 -5.85 4.44
CA GLU A 13 -3.78 -5.09 5.27
C GLU A 13 -3.01 -4.06 4.44
N TYR A 14 -2.35 -4.49 3.36
CA TYR A 14 -1.57 -3.60 2.51
C TYR A 14 -2.43 -2.52 1.84
N ARG A 15 -3.66 -2.83 1.44
CA ARG A 15 -4.61 -1.84 0.89
C ARG A 15 -4.98 -0.80 1.95
N SER A 16 -5.25 -1.25 3.18
CA SER A 16 -5.58 -0.37 4.30
C SER A 16 -4.40 0.56 4.63
N GLU A 17 -3.20 0.00 4.73
CA GLU A 17 -1.98 0.76 5.03
C GLU A 17 -1.63 1.72 3.89
N HIS A 18 -1.78 1.31 2.62
CA HIS A 18 -1.57 2.17 1.46
C HIS A 18 -2.52 3.37 1.48
N LYS A 19 -3.80 3.16 1.82
CA LYS A 19 -4.78 4.23 1.96
C LYS A 19 -4.41 5.18 3.11
N ALA A 20 -4.07 4.63 4.27
CA ALA A 20 -3.65 5.43 5.42
C ALA A 20 -2.42 6.30 5.12
N LEU A 21 -1.43 5.76 4.40
CA LEU A 21 -0.28 6.54 3.95
C LEU A 21 -0.67 7.66 2.98
N ASP A 22 -1.66 7.45 2.13
CA ASP A 22 -2.14 8.50 1.24
C ASP A 22 -2.73 9.67 2.03
N ASP A 23 -3.61 9.37 2.98
CA ASP A 23 -4.23 10.38 3.83
C ASP A 23 -3.17 11.14 4.66
N VAL A 24 -2.11 10.45 5.12
CA VAL A 24 -0.98 11.08 5.84
C VAL A 24 -0.21 12.02 4.91
N ILE A 25 0.08 11.60 3.68
CA ILE A 25 0.78 12.43 2.70
C ILE A 25 -0.06 13.66 2.35
N GLU A 26 -1.37 13.49 2.12
CA GLU A 26 -2.29 14.59 1.81
C GLU A 26 -2.31 15.61 2.96
N ARG A 27 -2.54 15.17 4.19
CA ARG A 27 -2.52 16.05 5.37
C ARG A 27 -1.20 16.79 5.53
N ALA A 28 -0.08 16.11 5.27
CA ALA A 28 1.24 16.71 5.37
C ALA A 28 1.49 17.76 4.28
N LEU A 29 0.84 17.66 3.12
CA LEU A 29 0.95 18.63 2.02
C LEU A 29 -0.01 19.81 2.15
N THR A 30 -1.15 19.63 2.81
CA THR A 30 -2.16 20.69 3.02
C THR A 30 -1.91 21.51 4.30
N SER A 31 -1.04 21.03 5.19
CA SER A 31 -0.67 21.75 6.42
C SER A 31 0.06 23.07 6.11
N GLU A 32 -0.22 24.11 6.89
CA GLU A 32 0.51 25.39 6.85
C GLU A 32 1.93 25.30 7.42
N GLN A 33 2.28 24.17 8.04
CA GLN A 33 3.62 23.94 8.60
C GLN A 33 4.66 23.63 7.51
N PRO A 34 5.94 24.00 7.72
CA PRO A 34 7.02 23.64 6.81
C PRO A 34 7.07 22.13 6.55
N VAL A 35 6.85 21.75 5.30
CA VAL A 35 6.85 20.34 4.90
C VAL A 35 8.26 19.79 4.91
N ASN A 36 8.52 18.75 5.69
CA ASN A 36 9.76 18.00 5.61
C ASN A 36 9.76 17.13 4.33
N LEU A 37 10.43 17.63 3.29
CA LEU A 37 10.49 16.96 1.98
C LEU A 37 11.10 15.55 2.06
N PHE A 38 12.09 15.32 2.94
CA PHE A 38 12.68 13.99 3.12
C PHE A 38 11.67 13.02 3.73
N HIS A 39 10.88 13.48 4.70
CA HIS A 39 9.79 12.67 5.27
C HIS A 39 8.73 12.31 4.23
N ILE A 40 8.30 13.28 3.41
CA ILE A 40 7.36 13.03 2.29
C ILE A 40 7.94 12.02 1.30
N GLN A 41 9.22 12.11 0.96
CA GLN A 41 9.88 11.17 0.06
C GLN A 41 9.87 9.73 0.63
N GLN A 42 10.14 9.56 1.91
CA GLN A 42 10.07 8.25 2.58
C GLN A 42 8.65 7.68 2.55
N LEU A 43 7.63 8.50 2.86
CA LEU A 43 6.23 8.08 2.82
C LEU A 43 5.81 7.66 1.40
N LYS A 44 6.17 8.45 0.38
CA LYS A 44 5.90 8.12 -1.03
C LYS A 44 6.60 6.83 -1.46
N LYS A 45 7.84 6.61 -1.02
CA LYS A 45 8.58 5.36 -1.30
C LYS A 45 7.88 4.16 -0.67
N LYS A 46 7.42 4.28 0.59
CA LYS A 46 6.66 3.22 1.27
C LYS A 46 5.33 2.95 0.56
N LYS A 47 4.61 4.00 0.16
CA LYS A 47 3.37 3.90 -0.62
C LYS A 47 3.59 3.17 -1.94
N LEU A 48 4.67 3.48 -2.67
CA LEU A 48 5.01 2.79 -3.92
C LEU A 48 5.28 1.30 -3.68
N TRP A 49 6.06 0.97 -2.65
CA TRP A 49 6.33 -0.43 -2.30
C TRP A 49 5.05 -1.21 -1.98
N LEU A 50 4.14 -0.64 -1.17
CA LEU A 50 2.85 -1.29 -0.87
C LEU A 50 2.03 -1.50 -2.15
N LYS A 51 1.99 -0.52 -3.05
CA LYS A 51 1.31 -0.65 -4.34
C LYS A 51 1.87 -1.80 -5.18
N ASP A 52 3.19 -1.96 -5.21
CA ASP A 52 3.83 -3.06 -5.94
C ASP A 52 3.54 -4.42 -5.28
N MET A 53 3.50 -4.50 -3.95
CA MET A 53 3.13 -5.72 -3.23
C MET A 53 1.67 -6.10 -3.42
N ILE A 54 0.75 -5.12 -3.38
CA ILE A 54 -0.67 -5.30 -3.71
C ILE A 54 -0.81 -5.93 -5.09
N ARG A 55 -0.15 -5.37 -6.11
CA ARG A 55 -0.20 -5.90 -7.48
C ARG A 55 0.34 -7.32 -7.60
N LYS A 56 1.44 -7.64 -6.90
CA LYS A 56 2.00 -8.99 -6.88
C LYS A 56 1.02 -10.00 -6.28
N ILE A 57 0.40 -9.66 -5.15
CA ILE A 57 -0.59 -10.52 -4.50
C ILE A 57 -1.84 -10.67 -5.37
N GLU A 58 -2.33 -9.57 -5.96
CA GLU A 58 -3.46 -9.61 -6.89
C GLU A 58 -3.18 -10.50 -8.09
N SER A 59 -1.99 -10.40 -8.70
CA SER A 59 -1.58 -11.28 -9.81
C SER A 59 -1.57 -12.74 -9.39
N SER A 60 -0.98 -13.06 -8.23
CA SER A 60 -0.91 -14.43 -7.73
C SER A 60 -2.30 -15.01 -7.43
N LEU A 61 -3.23 -14.18 -6.94
CA LEU A 61 -4.61 -14.60 -6.70
C LEU A 61 -5.40 -14.78 -8.01
N ILE A 62 -5.11 -13.98 -9.05
CA ILE A 62 -5.72 -14.13 -10.38
C ILE A 62 -5.24 -15.41 -11.05
N ASP A 63 -3.94 -15.67 -11.03
CA ASP A 63 -3.34 -16.87 -11.64
C ASP A 63 -3.93 -18.15 -11.03
N ASP A 64 -4.16 -18.17 -9.72
CA ASP A 64 -4.74 -19.30 -8.99
C ASP A 64 -6.26 -19.48 -9.20
N ILE A 65 -6.96 -18.47 -9.73
CA ILE A 65 -8.37 -18.58 -10.13
C ILE A 65 -8.51 -19.20 -11.53
N ILE A 66 -7.48 -19.06 -12.37
CA ILE A 66 -7.49 -19.46 -13.78
C ILE A 66 -6.75 -20.79 -14.02
N ALA A 67 -5.89 -21.21 -13.08
CA ALA A 67 -5.22 -22.50 -13.05
C ALA A 67 -6.19 -23.66 -12.70
#